data_AF-M6EVE9-F1
#
_entry.id   AF-M6EVE9-F1
#
_cell.length_a   1.000
_cell.length_b   1.000
_cell.length_c   1.000
_cell.angle_alpha   90.00
_cell.angle_beta   90.00
_cell.angle_gamma   90.00
#
_symmetry.space_group_name_H-M   'P 1'
#
loop_
_entity.id
_entity.type
_entity.pdbx_description
1 polymer ?
#
loop_
_entity_poly.entity_id
_entity_poly.type
_entity_poly.pdbx_seq_one_letter_code
_entity_poly.pdbx_strand_id
1 'polypeptide(L)'
;MYFFLAFSTSTEDIENSTIPLGALLNQTCYLCSSTKNSTVFVENGIDIVRCSSCGHVFSTYEQEEHYEGYWDDDSSYDLDWWDYAHREIYQDFIKRFLTAPSGKILDVGCGLGFFVKRIENQKPGWETIGYEISEKAVQFARDKNGLKNVFSGIVQNSGIAKDSLDIITLWDVIEHIPKPHNLLEYLYSLLKPGGILFLQTPNFPIQLFKAKLKVALKGIQPNGHYLEAKDHINDYTEKTMRMLAKQTGFVDCKFTILKPIASISGSQGSSFGPLFKKVYYYATKAVWLLSFKTMNLNNTLFAVLKK
;
A
#
# COMPACT_ATOMS: atom_id res chain seq x y z
N MET A 1 27.49 17.19 -9.56
CA MET A 1 27.66 17.02 -8.11
C MET A 1 26.60 16.03 -7.66
N TYR A 2 27.01 14.86 -7.20
CA TYR A 2 26.19 13.66 -7.03
C TYR A 2 25.14 13.85 -5.92
N PHE A 3 23.85 13.73 -6.25
CA PHE A 3 22.77 13.66 -5.27
C PHE A 3 22.28 12.22 -5.16
N PHE A 4 22.63 11.59 -4.05
CA PHE A 4 21.98 10.39 -3.56
C PHE A 4 20.54 10.75 -3.19
N LEU A 5 19.55 10.05 -3.71
CA LEU A 5 18.27 9.87 -3.02
C LEU A 5 18.52 8.85 -1.90
N ALA A 6 19.28 9.29 -0.91
CA ALA A 6 19.20 8.75 0.42
C ALA A 6 17.92 9.34 1.02
N PHE A 7 17.10 8.51 1.65
CA PHE A 7 16.22 8.96 2.71
C PHE A 7 17.09 9.82 3.63
N SER A 8 16.85 11.14 3.67
CA SER A 8 17.44 11.99 4.69
C SER A 8 16.70 11.69 5.98
N THR A 9 17.08 10.58 6.60
CA THR A 9 17.01 10.51 8.06
C THR A 9 17.76 11.75 8.55
N SER A 10 17.05 12.63 9.25
CA SER A 10 17.66 13.81 9.86
C SER A 10 18.91 13.37 10.62
N THR A 11 19.90 14.25 10.77
CA THR A 11 21.13 13.89 11.50
C THR A 11 20.88 13.49 12.96
N GLU A 12 19.67 13.67 13.48
CA GLU A 12 19.21 13.16 14.79
C GLU A 12 18.78 11.67 14.76
N ASP A 13 18.40 11.12 13.60
CA ASP A 13 18.06 9.70 13.43
C ASP A 13 19.31 8.78 13.41
N ILE A 14 20.50 9.37 13.28
CA ILE A 14 21.77 8.66 13.13
C ILE A 14 22.22 8.05 14.47
N GLU A 15 21.81 8.61 15.61
CA GLU A 15 22.14 8.05 16.93
C GLU A 15 21.16 6.95 17.40
N ASN A 16 20.02 6.75 16.73
CA ASN A 16 18.98 5.78 17.13
C ASN A 16 18.89 4.54 16.21
N SER A 17 19.96 4.21 15.48
CA SER A 17 20.05 2.99 14.65
C SER A 17 20.20 1.69 15.45
N THR A 18 20.18 1.77 16.78
CA THR A 18 19.97 0.62 17.66
C THR A 18 18.49 0.56 18.02
N ILE A 19 17.86 -0.62 17.87
CA ILE A 19 16.53 -0.86 18.46
C ILE A 19 16.64 -0.41 19.92
N PRO A 20 15.83 0.56 20.40
CA PRO A 20 15.92 0.99 21.78
C PRO A 20 15.78 -0.25 22.66
N LEU A 21 16.73 -0.42 23.58
CA LEU A 21 16.78 -1.54 24.49
C LEU A 21 15.44 -1.60 25.26
N GLY A 22 14.50 -2.43 24.81
CA GLY A 22 13.12 -2.45 25.32
C GLY A 22 11.99 -2.29 24.29
N ALA A 23 12.25 -2.23 22.98
CA ALA A 23 11.17 -2.29 21.98
C ALA A 23 10.36 -3.60 22.15
N LEU A 24 9.07 -3.46 22.43
CA LEU A 24 8.14 -4.58 22.52
C LEU A 24 7.98 -5.22 21.14
N LEU A 25 8.26 -6.51 21.04
CA LEU A 25 8.13 -7.26 19.79
C LEU A 25 6.78 -7.98 19.76
N ASN A 26 5.96 -7.65 18.77
CA ASN A 26 4.67 -8.31 18.57
C ASN A 26 4.88 -9.74 18.07
N GLN A 27 4.33 -10.72 18.81
CA GLN A 27 4.36 -12.13 18.43
C GLN A 27 2.96 -12.70 18.17
N THR A 28 1.91 -11.89 18.26
CA THR A 28 0.53 -12.36 18.09
C THR A 28 0.05 -12.04 16.68
N CYS A 29 -0.28 -13.08 15.92
CA CYS A 29 -0.87 -12.91 14.59
C CYS A 29 -2.27 -12.29 14.71
N TYR A 30 -2.47 -11.07 14.20
CA TYR A 30 -3.78 -10.41 14.28
C TYR A 30 -4.89 -11.20 13.55
N LEU A 31 -4.53 -11.96 12.50
CA LEU A 31 -5.49 -12.63 11.63
C LEU A 31 -6.13 -13.88 12.27
N CYS A 32 -5.44 -14.53 13.20
CA CYS A 32 -5.93 -15.77 13.83
C CYS A 32 -5.60 -15.93 15.33
N SER A 33 -5.01 -14.91 15.94
CA SER A 33 -4.62 -14.85 17.36
C SER A 33 -3.57 -15.89 17.81
N SER A 34 -3.01 -16.67 16.89
CA SER A 34 -1.92 -17.60 17.19
C SER A 34 -0.62 -16.86 17.50
N THR A 35 0.12 -17.36 18.49
CA THR A 35 1.47 -16.91 18.85
C THR A 35 2.58 -17.80 18.29
N LYS A 36 2.22 -18.88 17.58
CA LYS A 36 3.17 -19.78 16.93
C LYS A 36 3.61 -19.21 15.60
N ASN A 37 4.87 -18.75 15.52
CA ASN A 37 5.44 -18.16 14.32
C ASN A 37 6.84 -18.73 14.01
N SER A 38 7.28 -18.54 12.77
CA SER A 38 8.65 -18.83 12.33
C SER A 38 9.20 -17.64 11.54
N THR A 39 10.42 -17.19 11.86
CA THR A 39 11.11 -16.12 11.13
C THR A 39 11.34 -16.50 9.66
N VAL A 40 10.96 -15.62 8.75
CA VAL A 40 11.14 -15.80 7.29
C VAL A 40 12.19 -14.86 6.69
N PHE A 41 12.44 -13.73 7.36
CA PHE A 41 13.45 -12.74 7.03
C PHE A 41 13.79 -11.91 8.27
N VAL A 42 15.00 -11.33 8.33
CA VAL A 42 15.41 -10.39 9.38
C VAL A 42 15.94 -9.14 8.70
N GLU A 43 15.40 -7.98 9.07
CA GLU A 43 15.81 -6.68 8.52
C GLU A 43 16.06 -5.72 9.68
N ASN A 44 17.27 -5.16 9.77
CA ASN A 44 17.66 -4.21 10.82
C ASN A 44 17.38 -4.71 12.25
N GLY A 45 17.56 -6.02 12.49
CA GLY A 45 17.31 -6.66 13.79
C GLY A 45 15.84 -6.91 14.11
N ILE A 46 14.93 -6.60 13.18
CA ILE A 46 13.50 -6.86 13.31
C ILE A 46 13.17 -8.16 12.56
N ASP A 47 12.48 -9.06 13.25
CA ASP A 47 12.03 -10.31 12.66
C ASP A 47 10.76 -10.06 11.83
N ILE A 48 10.75 -10.58 10.61
CA ILE A 48 9.53 -10.76 9.83
C ILE A 48 9.15 -12.23 9.97
N VAL A 49 7.98 -12.48 10.54
CA VAL A 49 7.56 -13.82 10.97
C VAL A 49 6.34 -14.29 10.21
N ARG A 50 6.30 -15.60 9.91
CA ARG A 50 5.13 -16.27 9.35
C ARG A 50 4.40 -17.03 10.45
N CYS A 51 3.12 -16.75 10.62
CA CYS A 51 2.25 -17.50 11.51
C CYS A 51 2.11 -18.95 11.03
N SER A 52 2.42 -19.91 11.90
CA SER A 52 2.33 -21.34 11.58
C SER A 52 0.88 -21.84 11.45
N SER A 53 -0.09 -21.11 11.99
CA SER A 53 -1.51 -21.49 11.99
C SER A 53 -2.24 -21.06 10.71
N CYS A 54 -2.17 -19.78 10.35
CA CYS A 54 -2.88 -19.26 9.17
C CYS A 54 -1.97 -19.00 7.96
N GLY A 55 -0.66 -18.80 8.18
CA GLY A 55 0.30 -18.41 7.15
C GLY A 55 0.43 -16.91 6.92
N HIS A 56 -0.27 -16.06 7.70
CA HIS A 56 -0.08 -14.61 7.65
C HIS A 56 1.35 -14.24 8.02
N VAL A 57 1.91 -13.27 7.30
CA VAL A 57 3.25 -12.76 7.55
C VAL A 57 3.14 -11.34 8.08
N PHE A 58 3.92 -11.04 9.11
CA PHE A 58 3.91 -9.75 9.77
C PHE A 58 5.27 -9.45 10.36
N SER A 59 5.59 -8.17 10.48
CA SER A 59 6.74 -7.70 11.23
C SER A 59 6.47 -7.81 12.72
N THR A 60 7.50 -8.14 13.50
CA THR A 60 7.42 -8.08 14.97
C THR A 60 7.53 -6.66 15.50
N TYR A 61 7.79 -5.66 14.65
CA TYR A 61 7.81 -4.26 15.06
C TYR A 61 6.41 -3.80 15.52
N GLU A 62 6.33 -3.20 16.71
CA GLU A 62 5.10 -2.56 17.19
C GLU A 62 5.05 -1.11 16.69
N GLN A 63 4.06 -0.85 15.83
CA GLN A 63 3.74 0.48 15.33
C GLN A 63 2.37 0.91 15.87
N GLU A 64 2.23 2.20 16.17
CA GLU A 64 0.92 2.78 16.47
C GLU A 64 0.01 2.74 15.23
N GLU A 65 -1.30 2.55 15.42
CA GLU A 65 -2.29 2.46 14.33
C GLU A 65 -2.40 3.77 13.51
N HIS A 66 -1.89 4.88 14.05
CA HIS A 66 -2.06 6.24 13.54
C HIS A 66 -0.72 6.95 13.37
N TYR A 67 0.23 6.29 12.71
CA TYR A 67 1.54 6.86 12.41
C TYR A 67 1.45 7.97 11.35
N GLU A 68 1.58 9.23 11.78
CA GLU A 68 1.55 10.42 10.90
C GLU A 68 2.90 10.70 10.19
N GLY A 69 3.97 10.01 10.60
CA GLY A 69 5.35 10.34 10.24
C GLY A 69 5.73 10.15 8.78
N TYR A 70 4.86 9.59 7.93
CA TYR A 70 5.17 9.38 6.50
C TYR A 70 5.38 10.69 5.74
N TRP A 71 4.68 11.77 6.15
CA TRP A 71 4.73 13.07 5.49
C TRP A 71 5.41 14.16 6.35
N ASP A 72 6.15 13.77 7.38
CA ASP A 72 6.69 14.72 8.35
C ASP A 72 7.99 15.40 7.93
N ASP A 73 8.74 14.80 7.00
CA ASP A 73 10.01 15.36 6.53
C ASP A 73 9.77 16.55 5.58
N ASP A 74 10.43 17.68 5.86
CA ASP A 74 10.28 18.98 5.16
C ASP A 74 10.92 18.97 3.75
N SER A 75 11.13 17.78 3.21
CA SER A 75 11.65 17.56 1.86
C SER A 75 10.65 18.10 0.84
N SER A 76 11.14 18.91 -0.10
CA SER A 76 10.32 19.35 -1.22
C SER A 76 9.89 18.13 -2.02
N TYR A 77 8.65 17.69 -1.86
CA TYR A 77 8.09 16.60 -2.64
C TYR A 77 8.31 16.88 -4.13
N ASP A 78 8.98 15.96 -4.84
CA ASP A 78 9.07 16.03 -6.31
C ASP A 78 7.68 15.68 -6.88
N LEU A 79 6.83 16.71 -6.97
CA LEU A 79 5.42 16.60 -7.33
C LEU A 79 5.24 16.03 -8.74
N ASP A 80 6.10 16.48 -9.65
CA ASP A 80 6.12 16.02 -11.03
C ASP A 80 6.51 14.55 -11.08
N TRP A 81 7.45 14.13 -10.24
CA TRP A 81 7.82 12.73 -10.12
C TRP A 81 6.68 11.87 -9.57
N TRP A 82 6.00 12.31 -8.50
CA TRP A 82 4.95 11.50 -7.88
C TRP A 82 3.75 11.31 -8.83
N ASP A 83 3.27 12.39 -9.48
CA ASP A 83 2.23 12.28 -10.50
C ASP A 83 2.70 11.41 -11.67
N TYR A 84 3.91 11.61 -12.18
CA TYR A 84 4.45 10.82 -13.28
C TYR A 84 4.53 9.32 -12.95
N ALA A 85 5.05 8.97 -11.78
CA ALA A 85 5.26 7.59 -11.35
C ALA A 85 3.93 6.82 -11.23
N HIS A 86 2.88 7.46 -10.69
CA HIS A 86 1.58 6.82 -10.45
C HIS A 86 0.57 7.01 -11.59
N ARG A 87 0.90 7.82 -12.59
CA ARG A 87 0.00 8.16 -13.71
C ARG A 87 -0.65 6.95 -14.37
N GLU A 88 0.16 5.98 -14.76
CA GLU A 88 -0.26 4.84 -15.57
C GLU A 88 -1.13 3.87 -14.78
N ILE A 89 -0.80 3.63 -13.51
CA ILE A 89 -1.57 2.75 -12.63
C ILE A 89 -2.94 3.36 -12.31
N TYR A 90 -3.00 4.66 -12.01
CA TYR A 90 -4.27 5.36 -11.78
C TYR A 90 -5.13 5.42 -13.04
N GLN A 91 -4.54 5.66 -14.21
CA GLN A 91 -5.28 5.60 -15.47
C GLN A 91 -5.84 4.20 -15.75
N ASP A 92 -5.06 3.16 -15.48
CA ASP A 92 -5.52 1.78 -15.66
C ASP A 92 -6.67 1.45 -14.70
N PHE A 93 -6.61 1.90 -13.45
CA PHE A 93 -7.71 1.80 -12.50
C PHE A 93 -8.97 2.52 -12.99
N ILE A 94 -8.85 3.82 -13.33
CA ILE A 94 -9.98 4.65 -13.79
C ILE A 94 -10.66 4.02 -15.01
N LYS A 95 -9.89 3.52 -15.98
CA LYS A 95 -10.44 2.88 -17.19
C LYS A 95 -11.21 1.60 -16.88
N ARG A 96 -10.78 0.84 -15.87
CA ARG A 96 -11.32 -0.50 -15.58
C ARG A 96 -12.46 -0.48 -14.57
N PHE A 97 -12.43 0.43 -13.61
CA PHE A 97 -13.37 0.41 -12.48
C PHE A 97 -14.37 1.59 -12.51
N LEU A 98 -14.00 2.75 -13.07
CA LEU A 98 -14.89 3.91 -13.18
C LEU A 98 -15.59 3.90 -14.55
N THR A 99 -16.30 2.81 -14.85
CA THR A 99 -16.98 2.60 -16.14
C THR A 99 -18.37 3.25 -16.21
N ALA A 100 -19.02 3.43 -15.06
CA ALA A 100 -20.27 4.19 -14.95
C ALA A 100 -20.04 5.68 -15.23
N PRO A 101 -21.05 6.39 -15.80
CA PRO A 101 -20.93 7.83 -16.07
C PRO A 101 -20.81 8.67 -14.80
N SER A 102 -21.35 8.19 -13.69
CA SER A 102 -21.29 8.81 -12.36
C SER A 102 -21.20 7.76 -11.26
N GLY A 103 -20.78 8.20 -10.08
CA GLY A 103 -20.62 7.36 -8.90
C GLY A 103 -19.96 8.14 -7.76
N LYS A 104 -19.80 7.49 -6.61
CA LYS A 104 -19.12 8.05 -5.44
C LYS A 104 -17.96 7.16 -5.02
N ILE A 105 -16.78 7.76 -4.90
CA ILE A 105 -15.54 7.07 -4.54
C ILE A 105 -14.86 7.72 -3.34
N LEU A 106 -14.42 6.88 -2.41
CA LEU A 106 -13.57 7.27 -1.28
C LEU A 106 -12.17 6.70 -1.49
N ASP A 107 -11.15 7.54 -1.34
CA ASP A 107 -9.75 7.15 -1.26
C ASP A 107 -9.26 7.28 0.18
N VAL A 108 -8.91 6.16 0.81
CA VAL A 108 -8.41 6.10 2.19
C VAL A 108 -6.89 6.04 2.14
N GLY A 109 -6.23 6.93 2.90
CA GLY A 109 -4.79 7.20 2.75
C GLY A 109 -4.49 7.93 1.45
N CYS A 110 -5.25 8.99 1.14
CA CYS A 110 -5.14 9.66 -0.16
C CYS A 110 -3.82 10.45 -0.35
N GLY A 111 -3.00 10.57 0.70
CA GLY A 111 -1.72 11.28 0.69
C GLY A 111 -1.87 12.70 0.14
N LEU A 112 -0.99 13.05 -0.80
CA LEU A 112 -0.99 14.35 -1.48
C LEU A 112 -2.19 14.57 -2.43
N GLY A 113 -3.13 13.62 -2.54
CA GLY A 113 -4.39 13.77 -3.29
C GLY A 113 -4.29 13.57 -4.81
N PHE A 114 -3.16 13.07 -5.33
CA PHE A 114 -2.96 12.93 -6.78
C PHE A 114 -3.99 12.01 -7.46
N PHE A 115 -4.40 10.92 -6.78
CA PHE A 115 -5.41 10.01 -7.32
C PHE A 115 -6.78 10.68 -7.39
N VAL A 116 -7.21 11.32 -6.30
CA VAL A 116 -8.45 12.11 -6.19
C VAL A 116 -8.51 13.17 -7.30
N LYS A 117 -7.46 14.00 -7.43
CA LYS A 117 -7.33 15.01 -8.50
C LYS A 117 -7.48 14.42 -9.89
N ARG A 118 -6.93 13.23 -10.11
CA ARG A 118 -6.97 12.56 -11.41
C ARG A 118 -8.39 12.11 -11.76
N ILE A 119 -9.16 11.65 -10.78
CA ILE A 119 -10.57 11.29 -10.97
C ILE A 119 -11.39 12.55 -11.26
N GLU A 120 -11.29 13.61 -10.44
CA GLU A 120 -12.05 14.85 -10.66
C GLU A 120 -11.82 15.43 -12.07
N ASN A 121 -10.58 15.37 -12.56
CA ASN A 121 -10.24 15.85 -13.91
C ASN A 121 -10.74 14.96 -15.06
N GLN A 122 -10.82 13.64 -14.88
CA GLN A 122 -11.14 12.69 -15.97
C GLN A 122 -12.57 12.16 -15.92
N LYS A 123 -13.25 12.28 -14.78
CA LYS A 123 -14.54 11.68 -14.48
C LYS A 123 -15.40 12.70 -13.71
N PRO A 124 -15.83 13.81 -14.35
CA PRO A 124 -16.58 14.88 -13.66
C PRO A 124 -17.94 14.44 -13.09
N GLY A 125 -18.48 13.30 -13.54
CA GLY A 125 -19.68 12.70 -12.94
C GLY A 125 -19.42 11.92 -11.65
N TRP A 126 -18.15 11.73 -11.26
CA TRP A 126 -17.79 11.02 -10.03
C TRP A 126 -17.52 12.00 -8.89
N GLU A 127 -18.25 11.81 -7.79
CA GLU A 127 -17.97 12.48 -6.53
C GLU A 127 -16.80 11.77 -5.84
N THR A 128 -15.77 12.54 -5.46
CA THR A 128 -14.56 12.00 -4.82
C THR A 128 -14.47 12.49 -3.38
N ILE A 129 -14.00 11.61 -2.50
CA ILE A 129 -13.67 11.92 -1.11
C ILE A 129 -12.27 11.35 -0.84
N GLY A 130 -11.38 12.12 -0.24
CA GLY A 130 -10.09 11.64 0.26
C GLY A 130 -10.02 11.76 1.78
N TYR A 131 -9.52 10.71 2.45
CA TYR A 131 -9.14 10.76 3.86
C TYR A 131 -7.67 10.43 4.01
N GLU A 132 -6.94 11.25 4.74
CA GLU A 132 -5.51 11.09 4.98
C GLU A 132 -5.22 11.48 6.44
N ILE A 133 -4.36 10.73 7.14
CA ILE A 133 -4.10 11.01 8.55
C ILE A 133 -3.18 12.23 8.71
N SER A 134 -2.25 12.43 7.78
CA SER A 134 -1.34 13.58 7.82
C SER A 134 -2.03 14.89 7.44
N GLU A 135 -2.13 15.81 8.40
CA GLU A 135 -2.59 17.17 8.17
C GLU A 135 -1.74 17.89 7.10
N LYS A 136 -0.42 17.68 7.09
CA LYS A 136 0.50 18.26 6.09
C LYS A 136 0.14 17.82 4.67
N ALA A 137 -0.13 16.53 4.46
CA ALA A 137 -0.50 16.00 3.15
C ALA A 137 -1.87 16.51 2.70
N VAL A 138 -2.83 16.64 3.62
CA VAL A 138 -4.15 17.23 3.35
C VAL A 138 -4.05 18.71 2.99
N GLN A 139 -3.24 19.47 3.73
CA GLN A 139 -3.00 20.89 3.44
C GLN A 139 -2.37 21.05 2.05
N PHE A 140 -1.41 20.20 1.71
CA PHE A 140 -0.84 20.14 0.37
C PHE A 140 -1.91 19.84 -0.70
N ALA A 141 -2.73 18.82 -0.49
CA ALA A 141 -3.78 18.41 -1.41
C ALA A 141 -4.79 19.55 -1.68
N ARG A 142 -5.12 20.32 -0.64
CA ARG A 142 -6.00 21.50 -0.75
C ARG A 142 -5.31 22.65 -1.47
N ASP A 143 -4.12 23.04 -1.04
CA ASP A 143 -3.46 24.26 -1.50
C ASP A 143 -2.84 24.13 -2.89
N LYS A 144 -2.18 22.99 -3.16
CA LYS A 144 -1.41 22.77 -4.40
C LYS A 144 -2.21 22.02 -5.44
N ASN A 145 -3.10 21.13 -5.01
CA ASN A 145 -3.94 20.36 -5.92
C ASN A 145 -5.36 20.90 -6.07
N GLY A 146 -5.76 21.89 -5.26
CA GLY A 146 -7.07 22.56 -5.37
C GLY A 146 -8.24 21.70 -4.91
N LEU A 147 -7.97 20.62 -4.17
CA LEU A 147 -8.97 19.64 -3.78
C LEU A 147 -9.77 20.14 -2.58
N LYS A 148 -11.10 20.14 -2.71
CA LYS A 148 -12.01 20.56 -1.64
C LYS A 148 -12.52 19.40 -0.79
N ASN A 149 -12.47 18.19 -1.34
CA ASN A 149 -13.08 16.99 -0.76
C ASN A 149 -12.05 16.06 -0.12
N VAL A 150 -10.96 16.62 0.42
CA VAL A 150 -9.92 15.88 1.14
C VAL A 150 -9.93 16.31 2.60
N PHE A 151 -9.93 15.34 3.51
CA PHE A 151 -10.11 15.53 4.96
C PHE A 151 -8.97 14.86 5.74
N SER A 152 -8.54 15.51 6.82
CA SER A 152 -7.54 14.97 7.73
C SER A 152 -8.17 14.10 8.82
N GLY A 153 -7.43 13.08 9.23
CA GLY A 153 -7.73 12.23 10.37
C GLY A 153 -8.22 10.83 10.03
N ILE A 154 -8.68 10.14 11.07
CA ILE A 154 -9.07 8.73 11.02
C ILE A 154 -10.39 8.58 10.26
N VAL A 155 -10.39 7.84 9.16
CA VAL A 155 -11.56 7.69 8.27
C VAL A 155 -12.78 7.09 8.97
N GLN A 156 -12.58 6.27 10.00
CA GLN A 156 -13.64 5.71 10.84
C GLN A 156 -14.49 6.78 11.55
N ASN A 157 -13.97 8.01 11.68
CA ASN A 157 -14.66 9.16 12.27
C ASN A 157 -15.29 10.09 11.22
N SER A 158 -15.31 9.70 9.95
CA SER A 158 -15.71 10.59 8.84
C SER A 158 -17.19 10.96 8.81
N GLY A 159 -18.06 10.22 9.50
CA GLY A 159 -19.51 10.44 9.46
C GLY A 159 -20.14 10.17 8.08
N ILE A 160 -19.39 9.52 7.17
CA ILE A 160 -19.91 9.12 5.85
C ILE A 160 -21.09 8.17 6.05
N ALA A 161 -22.17 8.41 5.30
CA ALA A 161 -23.37 7.60 5.39
C ALA A 161 -23.09 6.13 5.00
N LYS A 162 -23.75 5.20 5.70
CA LYS A 162 -23.77 3.78 5.30
C LYS A 162 -24.37 3.62 3.91
N ASP A 163 -23.95 2.57 3.21
CA ASP A 163 -24.45 2.21 1.88
C ASP A 163 -24.47 3.38 0.87
N SER A 164 -23.45 4.24 0.91
CA SER A 164 -23.40 5.48 0.11
C SER A 164 -22.30 5.50 -0.95
N LEU A 165 -21.29 4.63 -0.85
CA LEU A 165 -20.13 4.61 -1.74
C LEU A 165 -20.23 3.48 -2.76
N ASP A 166 -19.88 3.77 -4.02
CA ASP A 166 -19.80 2.76 -5.08
C ASP A 166 -18.44 2.04 -5.04
N ILE A 167 -17.38 2.80 -4.75
CA ILE A 167 -16.00 2.31 -4.72
C ILE A 167 -15.27 2.91 -3.52
N ILE A 168 -14.43 2.11 -2.87
CA ILE A 168 -13.42 2.56 -1.92
C ILE A 168 -12.05 2.09 -2.42
N THR A 169 -11.01 2.92 -2.31
CA THR A 169 -9.61 2.56 -2.62
C THR A 169 -8.71 2.71 -1.41
N LEU A 170 -7.77 1.78 -1.24
CA LEU A 170 -6.60 1.90 -0.38
C LEU A 170 -5.36 1.66 -1.24
N TRP A 171 -4.53 2.68 -1.41
CA TRP A 171 -3.28 2.60 -2.16
C TRP A 171 -2.09 2.56 -1.20
N ASP A 172 -1.48 1.38 -1.03
CA ASP A 172 -0.34 1.19 -0.13
C ASP A 172 -0.67 1.66 1.32
N VAL A 173 -1.78 1.17 1.86
CA VAL A 173 -2.28 1.53 3.21
C VAL A 173 -2.40 0.32 4.11
N ILE A 174 -2.95 -0.77 3.60
CA ILE A 174 -3.42 -1.91 4.43
C ILE A 174 -2.29 -2.67 5.12
N GLU A 175 -1.07 -2.60 4.58
CA GLU A 175 0.19 -3.11 5.13
C GLU A 175 0.67 -2.34 6.36
N HIS A 176 0.26 -1.09 6.51
CA HIS A 176 0.63 -0.21 7.62
C HIS A 176 -0.38 -0.26 8.78
N ILE A 177 -1.53 -0.91 8.62
CA ILE A 177 -2.58 -0.95 9.65
C ILE A 177 -2.41 -2.19 10.53
N PRO A 178 -2.09 -2.08 11.83
CA PRO A 178 -1.77 -3.24 12.67
C PRO A 178 -2.93 -4.24 12.81
N LYS A 179 -4.15 -3.73 12.95
CA LYS A 179 -5.39 -4.51 13.14
C LYS A 179 -6.46 -4.04 12.14
N PRO A 180 -6.38 -4.46 10.87
CA PRO A 180 -7.20 -3.91 9.80
C PRO A 180 -8.68 -4.28 9.86
N HIS A 181 -9.10 -5.18 10.76
CA HIS A 181 -10.50 -5.63 10.89
C HIS A 181 -11.47 -4.47 11.07
N ASN A 182 -11.22 -3.61 12.04
CA ASN A 182 -12.11 -2.48 12.36
C ASN A 182 -12.23 -1.51 11.17
N LEU A 183 -11.10 -1.22 10.51
CA LEU A 183 -11.09 -0.39 9.31
C LEU A 183 -11.92 -1.04 8.20
N LEU A 184 -11.67 -2.31 7.88
CA LEU A 184 -12.37 -3.00 6.79
C LEU A 184 -13.87 -3.18 7.05
N GLU A 185 -14.27 -3.48 8.29
CA GLU A 185 -15.69 -3.55 8.68
C GLU A 185 -16.38 -2.18 8.55
N TYR A 186 -15.70 -1.11 8.93
CA TYR A 186 -16.19 0.25 8.72
C TYR A 186 -16.37 0.55 7.22
N LEU A 187 -15.35 0.29 6.40
CA LEU A 187 -15.40 0.53 4.95
C LEU A 187 -16.47 -0.34 4.27
N TYR A 188 -16.63 -1.60 4.69
CA TYR A 188 -17.72 -2.47 4.26
C TYR A 188 -19.08 -1.82 4.55
N SER A 189 -19.26 -1.20 5.73
CA SER A 189 -20.53 -0.53 6.07
C SER A 189 -20.85 0.68 5.18
N LEU A 190 -19.84 1.37 4.65
CA LEU A 190 -20.02 2.54 3.78
C LEU A 190 -20.38 2.18 2.33
N LEU A 191 -19.95 1.00 1.85
CA LEU A 191 -20.21 0.57 0.48
C LEU A 191 -21.70 0.29 0.25
N LYS A 192 -22.24 0.67 -0.91
CA LYS A 192 -23.55 0.20 -1.40
C LYS A 192 -23.53 -1.32 -1.59
N PRO A 193 -24.70 -2.00 -1.58
CA PRO A 193 -24.80 -3.38 -2.08
C PRO A 193 -24.20 -3.50 -3.49
N GLY A 194 -23.23 -4.42 -3.66
CA GLY A 194 -22.51 -4.59 -4.92
C GLY A 194 -21.34 -3.61 -5.16
N GLY A 195 -21.12 -2.65 -4.26
CA GLY A 195 -19.94 -1.79 -4.25
C GLY A 195 -18.66 -2.57 -3.98
N ILE A 196 -17.52 -1.97 -4.32
CA ILE A 196 -16.21 -2.63 -4.20
C ILE A 196 -15.24 -1.86 -3.32
N LEU A 197 -14.46 -2.59 -2.55
CA LEU A 197 -13.23 -2.13 -1.97
C LEU A 197 -12.06 -2.63 -2.84
N PHE A 198 -11.24 -1.70 -3.32
CA PHE A 198 -10.02 -1.97 -4.05
C PHE A 198 -8.81 -1.72 -3.15
N LEU A 199 -7.89 -2.68 -3.10
CA LEU A 199 -6.67 -2.61 -2.28
C LEU A 199 -5.44 -2.80 -3.16
N GLN A 200 -4.43 -1.95 -2.98
CA GLN A 200 -3.06 -2.16 -3.42
C GLN A 200 -2.18 -2.40 -2.18
N THR A 201 -1.32 -3.42 -2.25
CA THR A 201 -0.30 -3.72 -1.22
C THR A 201 0.85 -4.54 -1.83
N PRO A 202 2.05 -4.60 -1.24
CA PRO A 202 3.12 -5.48 -1.71
C PRO A 202 2.71 -6.96 -1.82
N ASN A 203 3.09 -7.62 -2.93
CA ASN A 203 2.89 -9.06 -3.08
C ASN A 203 3.99 -9.82 -2.36
N PHE A 204 3.74 -10.18 -1.09
CA PHE A 204 4.77 -10.69 -0.18
C PHE A 204 5.64 -11.84 -0.74
N PRO A 205 5.09 -12.91 -1.36
CA PRO A 205 5.92 -13.98 -1.92
C PRO A 205 6.98 -13.49 -2.92
N ILE A 206 6.62 -12.48 -3.73
CA ILE A 206 7.51 -11.91 -4.75
C ILE A 206 8.52 -10.96 -4.11
N GLN A 207 8.10 -10.16 -3.12
CA GLN A 207 9.00 -9.27 -2.39
C GLN A 207 10.02 -10.06 -1.55
N LEU A 208 9.59 -11.12 -0.86
CA LEU A 208 10.48 -12.01 -0.12
C LEU A 208 11.51 -12.67 -1.04
N PHE A 209 11.09 -13.12 -2.23
CA PHE A 209 12.01 -13.70 -3.21
C PHE A 209 13.07 -12.67 -3.65
N LYS A 210 12.65 -11.44 -3.98
CA LYS A 210 13.55 -10.35 -4.34
C LYS A 210 14.51 -9.98 -3.20
N ALA A 211 14.01 -9.90 -1.98
CA ALA A 211 14.78 -9.63 -0.78
C ALA A 211 15.88 -10.69 -0.59
N LYS A 212 15.51 -11.97 -0.61
CA LYS A 212 16.46 -13.10 -0.49
C LYS A 212 17.47 -13.12 -1.63
N LEU A 213 17.05 -12.85 -2.87
CA LEU A 213 17.96 -12.77 -4.00
C LEU A 213 18.97 -11.61 -3.85
N LYS A 214 18.51 -10.43 -3.41
CA LYS A 214 19.38 -9.27 -3.15
C LYS A 214 20.40 -9.58 -2.06
N VAL A 215 19.99 -10.24 -0.97
CA VAL A 215 20.89 -10.69 0.10
C VAL A 215 21.86 -11.76 -0.38
N ALA A 216 21.42 -12.74 -1.17
CA ALA A 216 22.30 -13.77 -1.71
C ALA A 216 23.39 -13.19 -2.62
N LEU A 217 23.08 -12.14 -3.38
CA LEU A 217 24.01 -11.51 -4.31
C LEU A 217 24.94 -10.46 -3.67
N LYS A 218 24.47 -9.76 -2.64
CA LYS A 218 25.16 -8.57 -2.08
C LYS A 218 25.39 -8.62 -0.58
N GLY A 219 24.94 -9.66 0.12
CA GLY A 219 24.83 -9.67 1.57
C GLY A 219 23.74 -8.72 2.10
N ILE A 220 23.56 -8.72 3.42
CA ILE A 220 22.76 -7.71 4.11
C ILE A 220 23.55 -6.40 4.14
N GLN A 221 22.92 -5.31 3.73
CA GLN A 221 23.51 -3.97 3.68
C GLN A 221 22.93 -3.11 4.82
N PRO A 222 23.74 -2.29 5.53
CA PRO A 222 23.29 -1.50 6.70
C PRO A 222 22.12 -0.54 6.43
N ASN A 223 21.92 -0.13 5.17
CA ASN A 223 20.82 0.72 4.72
C ASN A 223 20.03 0.05 3.57
N GLY A 224 19.99 -1.27 3.56
CA GLY A 224 19.30 -2.01 2.52
C GLY A 224 17.80 -1.99 2.77
N HIS A 225 17.04 -1.49 1.78
CA HIS A 225 15.59 -1.68 1.74
C HIS A 225 15.28 -3.04 1.09
N TYR A 226 14.62 -3.93 1.83
CA TYR A 226 14.22 -5.26 1.37
C TYR A 226 12.73 -5.48 1.52
N LEU A 227 12.21 -5.39 2.75
CA LEU A 227 10.80 -5.62 3.08
C LEU A 227 10.17 -4.49 3.89
N GLU A 228 10.97 -3.54 4.38
CA GLU A 228 10.53 -2.35 5.12
C GLU A 228 9.84 -2.72 6.44
N ALA A 229 10.51 -3.56 7.24
CA ALA A 229 9.95 -4.18 8.45
C ALA A 229 9.40 -3.20 9.51
N LYS A 230 9.76 -1.92 9.47
CA LYS A 230 9.19 -0.89 10.38
C LYS A 230 7.88 -0.30 9.84
N ASP A 231 7.73 -0.24 8.52
CA ASP A 231 6.62 0.42 7.85
C ASP A 231 5.58 -0.62 7.39
N HIS A 232 6.00 -1.69 6.72
CA HIS A 232 5.14 -2.81 6.30
C HIS A 232 5.00 -3.83 7.42
N ILE A 233 4.21 -3.48 8.44
CA ILE A 233 3.97 -4.37 9.57
C ILE A 233 3.12 -5.59 9.19
N ASN A 234 2.38 -5.54 8.09
CA ASN A 234 1.56 -6.62 7.58
C ASN A 234 1.86 -6.98 6.11
N ASP A 235 2.25 -8.23 5.89
CA ASP A 235 2.69 -8.75 4.60
C ASP A 235 1.67 -9.73 4.01
N TYR A 236 0.99 -9.32 2.93
CA TYR A 236 -0.13 -10.07 2.38
C TYR A 236 0.25 -11.05 1.28
N THR A 237 -0.38 -12.22 1.36
CA THR A 237 -0.51 -13.18 0.26
C THR A 237 -1.95 -13.17 -0.24
N GLU A 238 -2.21 -13.73 -1.43
CA GLU A 238 -3.59 -13.92 -1.89
C GLU A 238 -4.45 -14.70 -0.88
N LYS A 239 -3.88 -15.71 -0.24
CA LYS A 239 -4.57 -16.52 0.77
C LYS A 239 -4.96 -15.68 1.98
N THR A 240 -4.03 -14.94 2.55
CA THR A 240 -4.25 -14.21 3.80
C THR A 240 -5.12 -12.97 3.58
N MET A 241 -5.03 -12.34 2.41
CA MET A 241 -5.96 -11.29 1.98
C MET A 241 -7.40 -11.82 1.83
N ARG A 242 -7.60 -13.01 1.22
CA ARG A 242 -8.93 -13.65 1.16
C ARG A 242 -9.48 -13.98 2.55
N MET A 243 -8.62 -14.41 3.48
CA MET A 243 -9.02 -14.70 4.86
C MET A 243 -9.49 -13.43 5.57
N LEU A 244 -8.71 -12.35 5.47
CA LEU A 244 -9.07 -11.05 6.03
C LEU A 244 -10.39 -10.54 5.44
N ALA A 245 -10.53 -10.55 4.11
CA ALA A 245 -11.74 -10.15 3.41
C ALA A 245 -12.98 -10.91 3.93
N LYS A 246 -12.87 -12.24 4.10
CA LYS A 246 -13.96 -13.06 4.61
C LYS A 246 -14.32 -12.73 6.07
N GLN A 247 -13.32 -12.45 6.91
CA GLN A 247 -13.53 -12.10 8.31
C GLN A 247 -14.25 -10.75 8.48
N THR A 248 -14.12 -9.85 7.50
CA THR A 248 -14.67 -8.49 7.54
C THR A 248 -15.92 -8.32 6.67
N GLY A 249 -16.56 -9.44 6.27
CA GLY A 249 -17.87 -9.47 5.62
C GLY A 249 -17.85 -9.48 4.08
N PHE A 250 -16.68 -9.33 3.44
CA PHE A 250 -16.61 -9.37 1.98
C PHE A 250 -16.75 -10.81 1.46
N VAL A 251 -17.71 -11.00 0.56
CA VAL A 251 -18.11 -12.34 0.07
C VAL A 251 -17.28 -12.83 -1.13
N ASP A 252 -16.68 -11.90 -1.87
CA ASP A 252 -15.87 -12.19 -3.06
C ASP A 252 -14.62 -11.33 -3.05
N CYS A 253 -13.45 -11.97 -2.97
CA CYS A 253 -12.15 -11.34 -3.05
C CYS A 253 -11.46 -11.83 -4.32
N LYS A 254 -11.27 -10.95 -5.31
CA LYS A 254 -10.61 -11.28 -6.58
C LYS A 254 -9.31 -10.53 -6.71
N PHE A 255 -8.35 -11.15 -7.37
CA PHE A 255 -7.09 -10.49 -7.69
C PHE A 255 -7.07 -10.02 -9.13
N THR A 256 -6.35 -8.93 -9.35
CA THR A 256 -6.13 -8.38 -10.67
C THR A 256 -4.69 -7.90 -10.81
N ILE A 257 -4.32 -7.54 -12.04
CA ILE A 257 -3.07 -6.85 -12.33
C ILE A 257 -3.41 -5.48 -12.89
N LEU A 258 -2.79 -4.43 -12.36
CA LEU A 258 -2.72 -3.11 -12.98
C LEU A 258 -1.32 -2.85 -13.53
N LYS A 259 -1.20 -1.86 -14.41
CA LYS A 259 0.10 -1.31 -14.80
C LYS A 259 0.95 -0.95 -13.56
N PRO A 260 2.27 -1.12 -13.62
CA PRO A 260 3.14 -0.85 -12.48
C PRO A 260 3.33 0.66 -12.30
N ILE A 261 3.72 1.06 -11.09
CA ILE A 261 4.32 2.38 -10.84
C ILE A 261 5.57 2.51 -11.71
N ALA A 262 5.64 3.60 -12.49
CA ALA A 262 6.59 3.80 -13.58
C ALA A 262 8.02 4.15 -13.12
N SER A 263 8.22 4.47 -11.84
CA SER A 263 9.52 4.90 -11.29
C SER A 263 10.40 3.73 -10.83
N ILE A 264 11.70 3.92 -10.68
CA ILE A 264 12.56 3.06 -9.84
C ILE A 264 13.22 3.98 -8.82
N SER A 265 13.18 3.60 -7.55
CA SER A 265 14.04 4.20 -6.52
C SER A 265 15.49 4.15 -7.00
N GLY A 266 16.10 5.31 -7.30
CA GLY A 266 17.49 5.41 -7.75
C GLY A 266 17.76 5.24 -9.25
N SER A 267 16.77 5.37 -10.15
CA SER A 267 17.03 5.37 -11.61
C SER A 267 16.91 6.73 -12.31
N GLN A 268 17.14 7.84 -11.60
CA GLN A 268 17.47 9.07 -12.31
C GLN A 268 18.85 8.89 -12.95
N GLY A 269 18.88 8.42 -14.21
CA GLY A 269 20.12 8.26 -14.98
C GLY A 269 20.31 6.94 -15.71
N SER A 270 19.41 5.94 -15.61
CA SER A 270 19.50 4.73 -16.45
C SER A 270 18.25 4.53 -17.32
N SER A 271 18.41 4.68 -18.64
CA SER A 271 17.34 4.51 -19.62
C SER A 271 16.73 3.10 -19.66
N PHE A 272 17.37 2.12 -19.01
CA PHE A 272 16.95 0.72 -19.01
C PHE A 272 15.95 0.35 -17.91
N GLY A 273 15.89 1.12 -16.82
CA GLY A 273 15.07 0.80 -15.67
C GLY A 273 13.56 0.74 -15.98
N PRO A 274 12.96 1.83 -16.51
CA PRO A 274 11.54 1.84 -16.89
C PRO A 274 11.19 0.77 -17.94
N LEU A 275 12.11 0.45 -18.86
CA LEU A 275 11.93 -0.61 -19.84
C LEU A 275 11.88 -1.99 -19.16
N PHE A 276 12.81 -2.28 -18.25
CA PHE A 276 12.82 -3.54 -17.49
C PHE A 276 11.52 -3.72 -16.70
N LYS A 277 11.02 -2.67 -16.05
CA LYS A 277 9.72 -2.73 -15.35
C LYS A 277 8.56 -3.04 -16.28
N LYS A 278 8.52 -2.44 -17.46
CA LYS A 278 7.51 -2.73 -18.48
C LYS A 278 7.60 -4.17 -18.98
N VAL A 279 8.81 -4.65 -19.29
CA VAL A 279 9.05 -6.03 -19.72
C VAL A 279 8.61 -7.01 -18.63
N TYR A 280 9.02 -6.78 -17.38
CA TYR A 280 8.61 -7.57 -16.24
C TYR A 280 7.08 -7.61 -16.12
N TYR A 281 6.42 -6.45 -16.15
CA TYR A 281 4.95 -6.36 -16.11
C TYR A 281 4.27 -7.17 -17.22
N TYR A 282 4.71 -7.04 -18.47
CA TYR A 282 4.07 -7.79 -19.57
C TYR A 282 4.35 -9.30 -19.45
N ALA A 283 5.54 -9.70 -19.01
CA ALA A 283 5.88 -11.10 -18.77
C ALA A 283 5.02 -11.71 -17.65
N THR A 284 4.93 -11.04 -16.50
CA THR A 284 4.12 -11.52 -15.36
C THR A 284 2.63 -11.49 -15.67
N LYS A 285 2.17 -10.52 -16.46
CA LYS A 285 0.79 -10.48 -16.98
C LYS A 285 0.51 -11.63 -17.95
N ALA A 286 1.45 -11.98 -18.82
CA ALA A 286 1.31 -13.15 -19.69
C ALA A 286 1.20 -14.44 -18.87
N VAL A 287 2.07 -14.64 -17.88
CA VAL A 287 2.00 -15.79 -16.96
C VAL A 287 0.66 -15.83 -16.23
N TRP A 288 0.17 -14.69 -15.74
CA TRP A 288 -1.15 -14.60 -15.11
C TRP A 288 -2.28 -15.03 -16.04
N LEU A 289 -2.28 -14.58 -17.30
CA LEU A 289 -3.32 -14.95 -18.26
C LEU A 289 -3.22 -16.43 -18.67
N LEU A 290 -2.01 -16.92 -18.95
CA LEU A 290 -1.75 -18.30 -19.38
C LEU A 290 -2.01 -19.32 -18.26
N SER A 291 -1.82 -18.92 -17.00
CA SER A 291 -2.18 -19.72 -15.83
C SER A 291 -3.66 -19.65 -15.47
N PHE A 292 -4.52 -19.07 -16.33
CA PHE A 292 -5.94 -18.83 -16.04
C PHE A 292 -6.16 -18.09 -14.72
N LYS A 293 -5.31 -17.09 -14.44
CA LYS A 293 -5.34 -16.24 -13.24
C LYS A 293 -5.06 -16.98 -11.93
N THR A 294 -4.26 -18.04 -11.99
CA THR A 294 -3.86 -18.82 -10.80
C THR A 294 -2.44 -18.53 -10.33
N MET A 295 -1.58 -17.96 -11.18
CA MET A 295 -0.19 -17.60 -10.83
C MET A 295 0.05 -16.10 -10.91
N ASN A 296 0.14 -15.44 -9.75
CA ASN A 296 0.40 -14.00 -9.65
C ASN A 296 1.87 -13.70 -9.31
N LEU A 297 2.65 -13.35 -10.33
CA LEU A 297 4.07 -13.01 -10.18
C LEU A 297 4.35 -11.51 -10.11
N ASN A 298 3.31 -10.66 -10.03
CA ASN A 298 3.50 -9.21 -9.98
C ASN A 298 4.10 -8.79 -8.64
N ASN A 299 4.87 -7.70 -8.64
CA ASN A 299 5.43 -7.14 -7.41
C ASN A 299 4.36 -6.63 -6.43
N THR A 300 3.20 -6.29 -6.98
CA THR A 300 2.09 -5.67 -6.25
C THR A 300 0.89 -6.59 -6.30
N LEU A 301 0.22 -6.70 -5.17
CA LEU A 301 -1.02 -7.42 -5.01
C LEU A 301 -2.18 -6.43 -5.11
N PHE A 302 -3.05 -6.64 -6.09
CA PHE A 302 -4.28 -5.86 -6.24
C PHE A 302 -5.48 -6.73 -5.92
N ALA A 303 -6.19 -6.40 -4.86
CA ALA A 303 -7.39 -7.11 -4.44
C ALA A 303 -8.64 -6.28 -4.70
N VAL A 304 -9.70 -6.93 -5.19
CA VAL A 304 -11.03 -6.36 -5.39
C VAL A 304 -11.99 -7.16 -4.52
N LEU A 305 -12.45 -6.54 -3.45
CA LEU A 305 -13.35 -7.11 -2.46
C LEU A 305 -14.75 -6.56 -2.72
N LYS A 306 -15.72 -7.44 -2.92
CA LYS A 306 -17.11 -7.06 -3.21
C LYS A 306 -17.99 -7.20 -1.96
N LYS A 307 -18.82 -6.17 -1.73
CA LYS A 307 -19.93 -6.22 -0.77
C LYS A 307 -21.12 -6.98 -1.35
#